data_AF-A0A429FGW5-F1
#
_entry.id   AF-A0A429FGW5-F1
#
_cell.length_a   1.000
_cell.length_b   1.000
_cell.length_c   1.000
_cell.angle_alpha   90.00
_cell.angle_beta   90.00
_cell.angle_gamma   90.00
#
_symmetry.space_group_name_H-M   'P 1'
#
loop_
_entity.id
_entity.type
_entity.pdbx_description
1 polymer ?
#
loop_
_entity_poly.entity_id
_entity_poly.type
_entity_poly.pdbx_seq_one_letter_code
_entity_poly.pdbx_strand_id
1 'polypeptide(L)'
;MSRFVRSVLWTFGTLAVGGLAFWLVLALNIPYQSTATPKTSSATMSRTTPNPPLVSAPPAEMAAWIIDIRPGPDDHSAVLRVDLPACAVAPHTRITEAADRINAGVLFQPGNGPDCKQVPTDFPMKTAAPIGKRPVLVNAGDAWGLTSTGWKKCDEILGCEPPADHCDQAWVAQVEFGAEVEHPGTTRACDQNWLIHDLQRHSGQAATRVVYRWAGNGWRSFASAKGSGCSEILAVEPALPTHLCQDLTPPS
;
A
#
# COMPACT_ATOMS: atom_id res chain seq x y z
N MET A 1 8.89 -50.15 16.45
CA MET A 1 8.56 -49.35 17.65
C MET A 1 7.54 -48.29 17.25
N SER A 2 6.38 -48.33 17.89
CA SER A 2 5.22 -47.43 17.81
C SER A 2 5.59 -45.99 18.26
N ARG A 3 4.92 -44.87 17.93
CA ARG A 3 3.48 -44.56 17.80
C ARG A 3 3.27 -43.28 16.96
N PHE A 4 2.06 -43.20 16.40
CA PHE A 4 1.30 -41.98 16.04
C PHE A 4 1.29 -40.92 17.17
N VAL A 5 1.11 -39.63 16.80
CA VAL A 5 -0.11 -38.80 17.08
C VAL A 5 0.18 -37.32 16.73
N ARG A 6 -0.70 -36.73 15.91
CA ARG A 6 -0.86 -35.28 15.71
C ARG A 6 -1.41 -34.62 16.98
N SER A 7 -0.95 -33.41 17.31
CA SER A 7 -1.70 -32.48 18.16
C SER A 7 -1.86 -31.13 17.48
N VAL A 8 -3.05 -30.95 16.92
CA VAL A 8 -3.76 -29.68 16.76
C VAL A 8 -4.25 -29.27 18.15
N LEU A 9 -3.98 -28.03 18.56
CA LEU A 9 -4.58 -27.22 19.65
C LEU A 9 -3.55 -26.09 19.86
N TRP A 10 -3.83 -24.82 19.53
CA TRP A 10 -4.36 -23.85 20.49
C TRP A 10 -4.82 -22.60 19.72
N THR A 11 -6.12 -22.45 19.48
CA THR A 11 -6.74 -21.18 19.09
C THR A 11 -8.10 -21.07 19.77
N PHE A 12 -8.11 -20.91 21.09
CA PHE A 12 -9.25 -20.34 21.81
C PHE A 12 -8.74 -19.62 23.05
N GLY A 13 -8.77 -18.29 23.03
CA GLY A 13 -8.55 -17.50 24.24
C GLY A 13 -8.05 -16.09 23.98
N THR A 14 -8.90 -15.20 23.46
CA THR A 14 -8.92 -13.74 23.77
C THR A 14 -10.04 -13.03 23.00
N LEU A 15 -11.30 -13.29 23.36
CA LEU A 15 -12.43 -12.42 23.00
C LEU A 15 -13.30 -12.20 24.24
N ALA A 16 -12.86 -11.33 25.15
CA ALA A 16 -13.69 -10.83 26.25
C ALA A 16 -13.05 -9.65 27.04
N VAL A 17 -12.58 -8.57 26.40
CA VAL A 17 -12.26 -7.30 27.15
C VAL A 17 -12.59 -6.00 26.39
N GLY A 18 -12.76 -6.00 25.05
CA GLY A 18 -12.95 -4.76 24.29
C GLY A 18 -14.35 -4.10 24.33
N GLY A 19 -15.29 -4.61 25.12
CA GLY A 19 -16.72 -4.23 25.04
C GLY A 19 -17.18 -3.11 25.98
N LEU A 20 -16.36 -2.63 26.91
CA LEU A 20 -16.82 -1.76 28.01
C LEU A 20 -16.33 -0.29 27.97
N ALA A 21 -15.44 0.08 27.04
CA ALA A 21 -14.95 1.46 26.96
C ALA A 21 -15.78 2.38 26.04
N PHE A 22 -16.60 1.83 25.13
CA PHE A 22 -17.33 2.63 24.15
C PHE A 22 -18.70 3.14 24.63
N TRP A 23 -19.23 2.60 25.74
CA TRP A 23 -20.52 3.02 26.29
C TRP A 23 -20.43 4.23 27.25
N LEU A 24 -19.24 4.55 27.75
CA LEU A 24 -19.04 5.65 28.71
C LEU A 24 -18.88 7.03 28.05
N VAL A 25 -18.64 7.10 26.74
CA VAL A 25 -18.48 8.37 26.02
C VAL A 25 -19.83 8.96 25.57
N LEU A 26 -20.88 8.15 25.45
CA LEU A 26 -22.23 8.61 25.06
C LEU A 26 -23.09 9.17 26.21
N ALA A 27 -22.62 9.07 27.47
CA ALA A 27 -23.35 9.53 28.65
C ALA A 27 -22.90 10.92 29.16
N LEU A 28 -21.85 11.50 28.58
CA LEU A 28 -21.41 12.86 28.93
C LEU A 28 -22.16 13.88 28.07
N ASN A 29 -23.24 14.38 28.65
CA ASN A 29 -24.01 15.53 28.18
C ASN A 29 -23.14 16.79 28.30
N ILE A 30 -22.26 17.03 27.32
CA ILE A 30 -21.43 18.24 27.25
C ILE A 30 -22.32 19.36 26.68
N PRO A 31 -22.66 20.40 27.47
CA PRO A 31 -23.44 21.52 26.96
C PRO A 31 -22.59 22.32 25.97
N TYR A 32 -23.00 22.30 24.70
CA TYR A 32 -22.42 23.15 23.66
C TYR A 32 -22.86 24.61 23.93
N GLN A 33 -21.97 25.41 24.51
CA GLN A 33 -22.15 26.86 24.64
C GLN A 33 -22.00 27.51 23.25
N SER A 34 -23.13 27.80 22.62
CA SER A 34 -23.17 28.55 21.36
C SER A 34 -23.02 30.04 21.65
N THR A 35 -21.87 30.61 21.33
CA THR A 35 -21.67 32.06 21.29
C THR A 35 -22.23 32.66 19.99
N ALA A 36 -22.67 33.92 20.10
CA ALA A 36 -23.11 34.85 19.07
C ALA A 36 -24.60 34.84 18.66
N THR A 37 -25.39 35.62 19.40
CA THR A 37 -26.48 36.42 18.81
C THR A 37 -25.93 37.72 18.24
N PRO A 38 -26.36 38.12 17.02
CA PRO A 38 -26.62 39.52 16.74
C PRO A 38 -28.12 39.79 16.53
N LYS A 39 -28.51 40.95 17.05
CA LYS A 39 -29.82 41.61 17.03
C LYS A 39 -30.66 41.46 15.76
N THR A 40 -31.94 41.22 16.01
CA THR A 40 -33.11 41.53 15.18
C THR A 40 -33.07 42.95 14.61
N SER A 41 -33.31 43.07 13.30
CA SER A 41 -33.83 44.28 12.65
C SER A 41 -34.94 43.88 11.67
N SER A 42 -35.85 44.82 11.45
CA SER A 42 -37.28 44.67 11.22
C SER A 42 -37.73 43.99 9.91
N ALA A 43 -38.89 43.34 10.04
CA ALA A 43 -39.98 43.16 9.10
C ALA A 43 -39.81 43.69 7.65
N THR A 44 -40.04 42.79 6.68
CA THR A 44 -40.63 43.13 5.38
C THR A 44 -41.48 41.93 4.90
N MET A 45 -42.60 42.28 4.30
CA MET A 45 -43.79 41.45 4.07
C MET A 45 -43.56 40.18 3.23
N SER A 46 -44.43 39.21 3.51
CA SER A 46 -44.66 37.97 2.77
C SER A 46 -44.59 38.12 1.25
N ARG A 47 -43.72 37.34 0.63
CA ARG A 47 -43.89 36.88 -0.75
C ARG A 47 -43.68 35.38 -0.77
N THR A 48 -44.78 34.64 -0.77
CA THR A 48 -44.79 33.19 -0.99
C THR A 48 -44.24 32.93 -2.39
N THR A 49 -42.95 32.64 -2.47
CA THR A 49 -42.30 32.15 -3.68
C THR A 49 -42.39 30.62 -3.60
N PRO A 50 -42.84 29.92 -4.66
CA PRO A 50 -42.82 28.46 -4.66
C PRO A 50 -41.39 27.98 -4.40
N ASN A 51 -41.22 27.14 -3.38
CA ASN A 51 -39.94 26.49 -3.11
C ASN A 51 -39.57 25.69 -4.38
N PRO A 52 -38.43 25.95 -5.04
CA PRO A 52 -38.02 25.12 -6.17
C PRO A 52 -37.89 23.68 -5.68
N PRO A 53 -38.32 22.68 -6.47
CA PRO A 53 -38.19 21.29 -6.08
C PRO A 53 -36.72 21.03 -5.73
N LEU A 54 -36.45 20.45 -4.56
CA LEU A 54 -35.13 19.91 -4.24
C LEU A 54 -34.81 18.88 -5.33
N VAL A 55 -33.98 19.28 -6.28
CA VAL A 55 -33.38 18.36 -7.24
C VAL A 55 -32.51 17.45 -6.40
N SER A 56 -32.94 16.20 -6.23
CA SER A 56 -32.12 15.18 -5.57
C SER A 56 -30.76 15.16 -6.24
N ALA A 57 -29.69 15.33 -5.45
CA ALA A 57 -28.34 15.21 -5.97
C ALA A 57 -28.20 13.87 -6.71
N PRO A 58 -27.51 13.84 -7.85
CA PRO A 58 -27.27 12.58 -8.55
C PRO A 58 -26.61 11.58 -7.59
N PRO A 59 -26.87 10.27 -7.77
CA PRO A 59 -26.23 9.24 -6.94
C PRO A 59 -24.72 9.43 -6.96
N ALA A 60 -24.09 9.35 -5.78
CA ALA A 60 -22.64 9.43 -5.68
C ALA A 60 -22.01 8.30 -6.51
N GLU A 61 -21.04 8.65 -7.34
CA GLU A 61 -20.25 7.67 -8.09
C GLU A 61 -19.31 6.93 -7.14
N MET A 62 -19.12 5.65 -7.42
CA MET A 62 -18.18 4.77 -6.73
C MET A 62 -17.05 4.38 -7.67
N ALA A 63 -15.86 4.11 -7.13
CA ALA A 63 -14.74 3.59 -7.91
C ALA A 63 -14.78 2.06 -7.97
N ALA A 64 -14.63 1.48 -9.16
CA ALA A 64 -14.41 0.06 -9.34
C ALA A 64 -12.93 -0.27 -9.06
N TRP A 65 -12.70 -1.47 -8.53
CA TRP A 65 -11.35 -1.91 -8.18
C TRP A 65 -10.63 -2.42 -9.44
N ILE A 66 -9.49 -1.82 -9.77
CA ILE A 66 -8.66 -2.22 -10.91
C ILE A 66 -7.80 -3.40 -10.50
N ILE A 67 -7.92 -4.51 -11.24
CA ILE A 67 -7.21 -5.76 -10.96
C ILE A 67 -6.04 -6.02 -11.90
N ASP A 68 -6.04 -5.40 -13.10
CA ASP A 68 -4.99 -5.58 -14.11
C ASP A 68 -5.00 -4.40 -15.10
N ILE A 69 -3.84 -4.11 -15.69
CA ILE A 69 -3.68 -3.15 -16.79
C ILE A 69 -3.00 -3.85 -17.95
N ARG A 70 -3.54 -3.69 -19.16
CA ARG A 70 -3.03 -4.35 -20.37
C ARG A 70 -2.65 -3.36 -21.45
N PRO A 71 -1.74 -3.74 -22.36
CA PRO A 71 -1.40 -2.90 -23.51
C PRO A 71 -2.64 -2.58 -24.35
N GLY A 72 -2.75 -1.33 -24.79
CA GLY A 72 -3.74 -0.92 -25.80
C GLY A 72 -3.19 -1.07 -27.22
N PRO A 73 -3.94 -0.61 -28.23
CA PRO A 73 -3.53 -0.68 -29.63
C PRO A 73 -2.36 0.23 -30.02
N ASP A 74 -2.05 1.24 -29.20
CA ASP A 74 -1.00 2.24 -29.45
C ASP A 74 -0.36 2.68 -28.12
N ASP A 75 0.64 3.55 -28.21
CA ASP A 75 1.38 4.12 -27.07
C ASP A 75 0.59 5.17 -26.27
N HIS A 76 -0.63 5.50 -26.68
CA HIS A 76 -1.57 6.38 -25.97
C HIS A 76 -2.69 5.61 -25.29
N SER A 77 -2.72 4.27 -25.39
CA SER A 77 -3.87 3.49 -24.98
C SER A 77 -3.48 2.33 -24.06
N ALA A 78 -4.34 2.03 -23.10
CA ALA A 78 -4.27 0.84 -22.26
C ALA A 78 -5.68 0.29 -22.02
N VAL A 79 -5.78 -0.91 -21.46
CA VAL A 79 -7.05 -1.49 -21.02
C VAL A 79 -6.99 -1.72 -19.52
N LEU A 80 -7.90 -1.09 -18.79
CA LEU A 80 -8.10 -1.30 -17.35
C LEU A 80 -9.07 -2.45 -17.17
N ARG A 81 -8.63 -3.54 -16.54
CA ARG A 81 -9.52 -4.61 -16.13
C ARG A 81 -9.94 -4.37 -14.68
N VAL A 82 -11.24 -4.34 -14.45
CA VAL A 82 -11.82 -4.07 -13.13
C VAL A 82 -12.74 -5.20 -12.68
N ASP A 83 -12.85 -5.40 -11.37
CA ASP A 83 -13.97 -6.14 -10.80
C ASP A 83 -15.15 -5.17 -10.62
N LEU A 84 -16.16 -5.32 -11.49
CA LEU A 84 -17.33 -4.45 -11.52
C LEU A 84 -18.59 -5.21 -11.09
N PRO A 85 -19.45 -4.63 -10.22
CA PRO A 85 -20.76 -5.22 -9.95
C PRO A 85 -21.59 -5.32 -11.24
N ALA A 86 -22.21 -6.47 -11.50
CA ALA A 86 -23.02 -6.68 -12.71
C ALA A 86 -24.23 -5.71 -12.83
N CYS A 87 -24.63 -5.10 -11.71
CA CYS A 87 -25.70 -4.11 -11.65
C CYS A 87 -25.19 -2.66 -11.74
N ALA A 88 -23.89 -2.45 -11.95
CA ALA A 88 -23.30 -1.12 -12.08
C ALA A 88 -23.97 -0.36 -13.25
N VAL A 89 -24.33 0.89 -12.97
CA VAL A 89 -24.97 1.77 -13.95
C VAL A 89 -23.94 2.77 -14.45
N ALA A 90 -23.94 2.99 -15.77
CA ALA A 90 -23.11 3.97 -16.47
C ALA A 90 -21.61 3.93 -16.09
N PRO A 91 -20.95 2.75 -16.10
CA PRO A 91 -19.53 2.68 -15.78
C PRO A 91 -18.71 3.39 -16.87
N HIS A 92 -17.73 4.19 -16.47
CA HIS A 92 -16.89 4.95 -17.38
C HIS A 92 -15.50 5.20 -16.80
N THR A 93 -14.52 5.42 -17.67
CA THR A 93 -13.14 5.74 -17.25
C THR A 93 -13.00 7.21 -16.90
N ARG A 94 -12.29 7.50 -15.82
CA ARG A 94 -11.81 8.83 -15.46
C ARG A 94 -10.28 8.83 -15.51
N ILE A 95 -9.72 9.76 -16.28
CA ILE A 95 -8.28 9.87 -16.52
C ILE A 95 -7.85 11.30 -16.19
N THR A 96 -6.75 11.44 -15.47
CA THR A 96 -6.11 12.73 -15.21
C THR A 96 -4.61 12.59 -15.41
N GLU A 97 -4.06 13.38 -16.33
CA GLU A 97 -2.65 13.30 -16.71
C GLU A 97 -1.83 14.40 -16.07
N ALA A 98 -0.65 14.02 -15.59
CA ALA A 98 0.44 14.91 -15.26
C ALA A 98 1.66 14.56 -16.14
N ALA A 99 2.70 15.40 -16.05
CA ALA A 99 3.93 15.20 -16.80
C ALA A 99 4.64 13.89 -16.40
N ASP A 100 4.54 13.51 -15.13
CA ASP A 100 5.27 12.41 -14.50
C ASP A 100 4.40 11.18 -14.18
N ARG A 101 3.07 11.29 -14.30
CA ARG A 101 2.14 10.21 -13.92
C ARG A 101 0.76 10.33 -14.57
N ILE A 102 0.00 9.25 -14.56
CA ILE A 102 -1.39 9.19 -15.02
C ILE A 102 -2.24 8.66 -13.87
N ASN A 103 -3.28 9.38 -13.46
CA ASN A 103 -4.28 8.84 -12.54
C ASN A 103 -5.44 8.27 -13.35
N ALA A 104 -5.77 7.01 -13.12
CA ALA A 104 -6.83 6.32 -13.83
C ALA A 104 -7.77 5.60 -12.87
N GLY A 105 -9.05 5.62 -13.18
CA GLY A 105 -10.09 4.92 -12.43
C GLY A 105 -11.27 4.58 -13.32
N VAL A 106 -12.07 3.62 -12.90
CA VAL A 106 -13.40 3.37 -13.47
C VAL A 106 -14.42 3.77 -12.42
N LEU A 107 -15.29 4.72 -12.77
CA LEU A 107 -16.37 5.19 -11.91
C LEU A 107 -17.69 4.60 -12.38
N PHE A 108 -18.60 4.32 -11.45
CA PHE A 108 -19.93 3.79 -11.74
C PHE A 108 -20.94 4.24 -10.70
N GLN A 109 -22.23 4.17 -11.04
CA GLN A 109 -23.33 4.34 -10.09
C GLN A 109 -23.80 2.96 -9.58
N PRO A 110 -24.03 2.79 -8.27
CA PRO A 110 -24.55 1.53 -7.75
C PRO A 110 -25.96 1.28 -8.28
N GLY A 111 -26.23 0.04 -8.73
CA GLY A 111 -27.58 -0.40 -9.09
C GLY A 111 -28.41 -0.76 -7.86
N ASN A 112 -29.74 -0.78 -8.00
CA ASN A 112 -30.68 -1.08 -6.91
C ASN A 112 -30.92 -2.59 -6.67
N GLY A 113 -30.06 -3.47 -7.20
CA GLY A 113 -30.21 -4.92 -7.11
C GLY A 113 -29.65 -5.49 -5.81
N PRO A 114 -30.34 -6.44 -5.13
CA PRO A 114 -29.86 -7.02 -3.88
C PRO A 114 -28.67 -7.97 -4.04
N ASP A 115 -28.45 -8.55 -5.24
CA ASP A 115 -27.43 -9.57 -5.51
C ASP A 115 -26.53 -9.21 -6.70
N CYS A 116 -25.72 -8.16 -6.55
CA CYS A 116 -24.78 -7.75 -7.59
C CYS A 116 -23.47 -8.54 -7.51
N LYS A 117 -23.35 -9.61 -8.31
CA LYS A 117 -22.08 -10.34 -8.45
C LYS A 117 -21.00 -9.47 -9.09
N GLN A 118 -19.76 -9.62 -8.66
CA GLN A 118 -18.60 -9.01 -9.31
C GLN A 118 -18.27 -9.74 -10.61
N VAL A 119 -18.00 -8.97 -11.66
CA VAL A 119 -17.66 -9.47 -13.00
C VAL A 119 -16.44 -8.73 -13.52
N PRO A 120 -15.35 -9.43 -13.87
CA PRO A 120 -14.21 -8.82 -14.54
C PRO A 120 -14.63 -8.17 -15.85
N THR A 121 -14.42 -6.86 -15.97
CA THR A 121 -14.82 -6.05 -17.11
C THR A 121 -13.65 -5.19 -17.57
N ASP A 122 -13.46 -5.09 -18.89
CA ASP A 122 -12.35 -4.37 -19.49
C ASP A 122 -12.84 -2.97 -19.95
N PHE A 123 -12.10 -1.92 -19.60
CA PHE A 123 -12.38 -0.53 -19.96
C PHE A 123 -11.19 0.11 -20.70
N PRO A 124 -11.40 0.71 -21.88
CA PRO A 124 -10.32 1.37 -22.61
C PRO A 124 -9.93 2.67 -21.93
N MET A 125 -8.62 2.87 -21.74
CA MET A 125 -8.01 4.11 -21.28
C MET A 125 -7.28 4.76 -22.46
N LYS A 126 -7.44 6.07 -22.63
CA LYS A 126 -6.73 6.84 -23.65
C LYS A 126 -6.13 8.12 -23.07
N THR A 127 -4.88 8.40 -23.38
CA THR A 127 -4.13 9.57 -22.93
C THR A 127 -3.83 10.53 -24.08
N ALA A 128 -3.76 11.82 -23.78
CA ALA A 128 -3.41 12.88 -24.71
C ALA A 128 -1.92 12.83 -25.09
N ALA A 129 -1.04 12.55 -24.13
CA ALA A 129 0.39 12.29 -24.38
C ALA A 129 0.68 10.78 -24.39
N PRO A 130 1.76 10.31 -25.04
CA PRO A 130 2.17 8.91 -24.97
C PRO A 130 2.34 8.47 -23.51
N ILE A 131 1.85 7.29 -23.15
CA ILE A 131 1.94 6.74 -21.80
C ILE A 131 3.42 6.64 -21.39
N GLY A 132 4.24 6.04 -22.26
CA GLY A 132 5.69 5.93 -22.06
C GLY A 132 6.04 5.27 -20.72
N LYS A 133 6.93 5.93 -19.97
CA LYS A 133 7.39 5.49 -18.64
C LYS A 133 6.54 6.01 -17.48
N ARG A 134 5.50 6.80 -17.75
CA ARG A 134 4.67 7.40 -16.70
C ARG A 134 3.89 6.29 -15.99
N PRO A 135 4.02 6.13 -14.65
CA PRO A 135 3.20 5.19 -13.91
C PRO A 135 1.72 5.57 -14.00
N VAL A 136 0.86 4.54 -14.07
CA VAL A 136 -0.59 4.66 -13.94
C VAL A 136 -0.96 4.36 -12.50
N LEU A 137 -1.49 5.36 -11.80
CA LEU A 137 -1.96 5.26 -10.44
C LEU A 137 -3.44 4.90 -10.43
N VAL A 138 -3.77 3.84 -9.70
CA VAL A 138 -5.11 3.25 -9.55
C VAL A 138 -5.39 2.96 -8.08
N ASN A 139 -6.63 2.59 -7.73
CA ASN A 139 -7.02 2.09 -6.40
C ASN A 139 -6.51 2.95 -5.21
N ALA A 140 -6.47 4.28 -5.38
CA ALA A 140 -5.98 5.22 -4.37
C ALA A 140 -4.51 5.05 -3.93
N GLY A 141 -3.64 4.44 -4.75
CA GLY A 141 -2.20 4.42 -4.47
C GLY A 141 -1.40 3.37 -5.24
N ASP A 142 -2.05 2.34 -5.77
CA ASP A 142 -1.39 1.32 -6.57
C ASP A 142 -0.80 1.93 -7.85
N ALA A 143 0.50 1.76 -8.06
CA ALA A 143 1.17 2.19 -9.27
C ALA A 143 1.40 1.00 -10.21
N TRP A 144 1.20 1.22 -11.51
CA TRP A 144 1.48 0.26 -12.57
C TRP A 144 2.40 0.91 -13.62
N GLY A 145 3.39 0.17 -14.07
CA GLY A 145 4.40 0.63 -15.01
C GLY A 145 4.44 -0.25 -16.25
N LEU A 146 4.65 0.38 -17.41
CA LEU A 146 4.88 -0.34 -18.65
C LEU A 146 6.36 -0.76 -18.73
N THR A 147 6.60 -2.06 -18.82
CA THR A 147 7.93 -2.66 -18.98
C THR A 147 8.09 -3.26 -20.38
N SER A 148 9.30 -3.72 -20.73
CA SER A 148 9.54 -4.47 -21.97
C SER A 148 8.71 -5.77 -22.07
N THR A 149 8.27 -6.31 -20.93
CA THR A 149 7.45 -7.52 -20.84
C THR A 149 5.94 -7.23 -20.69
N GLY A 150 5.53 -5.97 -20.82
CA GLY A 150 4.17 -5.51 -20.59
C GLY A 150 4.00 -4.77 -19.26
N TRP A 151 2.75 -4.55 -18.87
CA TRP A 151 2.40 -3.87 -17.63
C TRP A 151 2.70 -4.72 -16.41
N LYS A 152 3.21 -4.09 -15.35
CA LYS A 152 3.40 -4.71 -14.05
C LYS A 152 2.98 -3.75 -12.95
N LYS A 153 2.40 -4.30 -11.88
CA LYS A 153 2.24 -3.57 -10.64
C LYS A 153 3.65 -3.24 -10.12
N CYS A 154 3.85 -1.99 -9.80
CA CYS A 154 5.11 -1.48 -9.30
C CYS A 154 5.28 -1.86 -7.83
N ASP A 155 6.53 -1.91 -7.39
CA ASP A 155 6.81 -2.10 -5.97
C ASP A 155 6.33 -0.86 -5.19
N GLU A 156 5.74 -1.07 -4.02
CA GLU A 156 5.18 0.01 -3.21
C GLU A 156 6.26 0.98 -2.72
N ILE A 157 7.47 0.48 -2.48
CA ILE A 157 8.59 1.26 -1.96
C ILE A 157 9.50 1.75 -3.09
N LEU A 158 9.83 0.87 -4.03
CA LEU A 158 10.80 1.16 -5.10
C LEU A 158 10.18 1.78 -6.35
N GLY A 159 8.86 1.75 -6.46
CA GLY A 159 8.16 2.20 -7.65
C GLY A 159 8.41 1.29 -8.87
N CYS A 160 8.31 1.88 -10.06
CA CYS A 160 8.31 1.14 -11.33
C CYS A 160 9.71 0.99 -11.95
N GLU A 161 10.66 1.83 -11.54
CA GLU A 161 12.04 1.85 -12.01
C GLU A 161 12.97 1.74 -10.80
N PRO A 162 13.06 0.56 -10.17
CA PRO A 162 13.94 0.38 -9.03
C PRO A 162 15.40 0.66 -9.42
N PRO A 163 16.24 1.21 -8.52
CA PRO A 163 17.64 1.49 -8.81
C PRO A 163 18.41 0.25 -9.27
N ALA A 164 19.29 0.42 -10.26
CA ALA A 164 20.15 -0.67 -10.74
C ALA A 164 21.27 -1.02 -9.75
N ASP A 165 21.68 -0.06 -8.91
CA ASP A 165 22.61 -0.27 -7.81
C ASP A 165 21.85 -0.92 -6.65
N HIS A 166 22.17 -2.18 -6.32
CA HIS A 166 21.49 -2.90 -5.24
C HIS A 166 21.84 -2.35 -3.85
N CYS A 167 22.91 -1.55 -3.75
CA CYS A 167 23.32 -0.86 -2.53
C CYS A 167 22.65 0.51 -2.37
N ASP A 168 21.80 0.93 -3.32
CA ASP A 168 21.02 2.15 -3.22
C ASP A 168 20.12 2.12 -1.97
N GLN A 169 19.96 3.28 -1.33
CA GLN A 169 19.19 3.42 -0.10
C GLN A 169 17.73 3.00 -0.27
N ALA A 170 17.16 3.06 -1.48
CA ALA A 170 15.80 2.58 -1.74
C ALA A 170 15.67 1.06 -1.49
N TRP A 171 16.67 0.27 -1.89
CA TRP A 171 16.69 -1.17 -1.63
C TRP A 171 16.87 -1.48 -0.14
N VAL A 172 17.66 -0.67 0.58
CA VAL A 172 17.80 -0.75 2.03
C VAL A 172 16.46 -0.41 2.71
N ALA A 173 15.78 0.64 2.27
CA ALA A 173 14.47 1.02 2.80
C ALA A 173 13.41 -0.08 2.57
N GLN A 174 13.48 -0.81 1.45
CA GLN A 174 12.57 -1.94 1.20
C GLN A 174 12.77 -3.07 2.20
N VAL A 175 14.02 -3.43 2.55
CA VAL A 175 14.27 -4.47 3.56
C VAL A 175 13.89 -4.02 4.97
N GLU A 176 14.07 -2.74 5.27
CA GLU A 176 13.66 -2.12 6.53
C GLU A 176 12.14 -2.13 6.68
N PHE A 177 11.42 -1.71 5.63
CA PHE A 177 9.96 -1.76 5.57
C PHE A 177 9.44 -3.19 5.79
N GLY A 178 9.99 -4.17 5.07
CA GLY A 178 9.62 -5.58 5.24
C GLY A 178 10.03 -6.20 6.58
N ALA A 179 11.00 -5.59 7.28
CA ALA A 179 11.39 -6.00 8.62
C ALA A 179 10.59 -5.30 9.73
N GLU A 180 9.68 -4.39 9.36
CA GLU A 180 8.81 -3.60 10.26
C GLU A 180 9.63 -2.84 11.33
N VAL A 181 10.74 -2.24 10.91
CA VAL A 181 11.62 -1.51 11.83
C VAL A 181 11.02 -0.15 12.20
N GLU A 182 11.09 0.20 13.48
CA GLU A 182 10.63 1.51 13.98
C GLU A 182 11.57 2.66 13.56
N HIS A 183 12.85 2.35 13.36
CA HIS A 183 13.89 3.31 13.00
C HIS A 183 14.80 2.76 11.90
N PRO A 184 15.39 3.64 11.07
CA PRO A 184 16.40 3.23 10.10
C PRO A 184 17.55 2.47 10.78
N GLY A 185 17.98 1.39 10.15
CA GLY A 185 19.14 0.61 10.57
C GLY A 185 20.45 1.21 10.10
N THR A 186 21.53 0.46 10.30
CA THR A 186 22.88 0.86 9.84
C THR A 186 23.43 -0.15 8.85
N THR A 187 23.60 0.29 7.60
CA THR A 187 24.28 -0.52 6.58
C THR A 187 25.75 -0.62 6.93
N ARG A 188 26.22 -1.86 7.14
CA ARG A 188 27.62 -2.14 7.50
C ARG A 188 28.48 -2.42 6.28
N ALA A 189 27.93 -3.14 5.32
CA ALA A 189 28.62 -3.47 4.09
C ALA A 189 27.60 -3.78 2.99
N CYS A 190 27.93 -3.43 1.75
CA CYS A 190 27.19 -3.85 0.57
C CYS A 190 28.13 -3.99 -0.63
N ASP A 191 27.98 -5.07 -1.41
CA ASP A 191 28.84 -5.37 -2.58
C ASP A 191 28.04 -5.73 -3.85
N GLN A 192 26.80 -5.26 -3.95
CA GLN A 192 25.80 -5.64 -4.97
C GLN A 192 25.19 -7.03 -4.82
N ASN A 193 25.92 -8.01 -4.24
CA ASN A 193 25.44 -9.38 -4.10
C ASN A 193 25.07 -9.72 -2.66
N TRP A 194 25.66 -9.02 -1.71
CA TRP A 194 25.51 -9.15 -0.28
C TRP A 194 25.24 -7.79 0.34
N LEU A 195 24.38 -7.79 1.36
CA LEU A 195 24.09 -6.65 2.21
C LEU A 195 24.16 -7.11 3.66
N ILE A 196 24.97 -6.43 4.46
CA ILE A 196 25.02 -6.62 5.91
C ILE A 196 24.44 -5.37 6.55
N HIS A 197 23.33 -5.55 7.28
CA HIS A 197 22.56 -4.46 7.85
C HIS A 197 22.28 -4.71 9.32
N ASP A 198 22.60 -3.75 10.17
CA ASP A 198 22.27 -3.79 11.60
C ASP A 198 20.88 -3.19 11.79
N LEU A 199 19.98 -3.98 12.39
CA LEU A 199 18.57 -3.63 12.56
C LEU A 199 18.16 -3.65 14.02
N GLN A 200 17.44 -2.62 14.45
CA GLN A 200 16.66 -2.62 15.68
C GLN A 200 15.18 -2.53 15.30
N ARG A 201 14.46 -3.66 15.39
CA ARG A 201 13.05 -3.69 14.98
C ARG A 201 12.18 -2.82 15.88
N HIS A 202 12.35 -2.97 17.19
CA HIS A 202 11.58 -2.23 18.18
C HIS A 202 12.46 -1.56 19.21
N SER A 203 11.99 -0.40 19.68
CA SER A 203 12.58 0.35 20.78
C SER A 203 12.79 -0.56 22.01
N GLY A 204 14.01 -0.54 22.55
CA GLY A 204 14.38 -1.34 23.72
C GLY A 204 14.84 -2.78 23.42
N GLN A 205 14.78 -3.22 22.15
CA GLN A 205 15.44 -4.46 21.72
C GLN A 205 16.91 -4.21 21.40
N ALA A 206 17.76 -5.21 21.61
CA ALA A 206 19.13 -5.17 21.14
C ALA A 206 19.16 -5.22 19.61
N ALA A 207 20.03 -4.41 19.00
CA ALA A 207 20.28 -4.48 17.57
C ALA A 207 20.73 -5.90 17.17
N THR A 208 20.27 -6.34 16.01
CA THR A 208 20.65 -7.62 15.41
C THR A 208 21.18 -7.35 14.00
N ARG A 209 22.30 -7.96 13.66
CA ARG A 209 22.82 -7.94 12.29
C ARG A 209 22.08 -8.94 11.45
N VAL A 210 21.60 -8.53 10.29
CA VAL A 210 20.98 -9.40 9.29
C VAL A 210 21.82 -9.35 8.03
N VAL A 211 22.04 -10.53 7.45
CA VAL A 211 22.79 -10.70 6.21
C VAL A 211 21.82 -11.09 5.12
N TYR A 212 21.84 -10.31 4.05
CA TYR A 212 21.01 -10.48 2.88
C TYR A 212 21.86 -10.83 1.67
N ARG A 213 21.28 -11.64 0.78
CA ARG A 213 21.83 -11.93 -0.54
C ARG A 213 20.85 -11.47 -1.61
N TRP A 214 21.38 -10.96 -2.70
CA TRP A 214 20.59 -10.57 -3.85
C TRP A 214 19.95 -11.81 -4.52
N ALA A 215 18.64 -11.76 -4.74
CA ALA A 215 17.86 -12.86 -5.31
C ALA A 215 17.23 -12.52 -6.68
N GLY A 216 17.79 -11.53 -7.38
CA GLY A 216 17.37 -11.14 -8.74
C GLY A 216 16.29 -10.06 -8.77
N ASN A 217 15.36 -10.05 -7.82
CA ASN A 217 14.30 -9.05 -7.71
C ASN A 217 14.23 -8.39 -6.32
N GLY A 218 15.29 -8.50 -5.53
CA GLY A 218 15.37 -7.95 -4.19
C GLY A 218 16.32 -8.72 -3.28
N TRP A 219 16.52 -8.16 -2.10
CA TRP A 219 17.29 -8.74 -1.02
C TRP A 219 16.51 -9.84 -0.30
N ARG A 220 17.18 -10.96 0.02
CA ARG A 220 16.63 -12.03 0.87
C ARG A 220 17.54 -12.28 2.05
N SER A 221 16.98 -12.42 3.25
CA SER A 221 17.76 -12.71 4.46
C SER A 221 18.17 -14.18 4.52
N PHE A 222 19.39 -14.44 4.98
CA PHE A 222 19.95 -15.79 5.12
C PHE A 222 20.52 -16.07 6.51
N ALA A 223 21.12 -15.07 7.14
CA ALA A 223 21.72 -15.21 8.47
C ALA A 223 21.41 -14.00 9.34
N SER A 224 21.46 -14.22 10.65
CA SER A 224 21.43 -13.16 11.65
C SER A 224 22.54 -13.40 12.67
N ALA A 225 23.20 -12.34 13.10
CA ALA A 225 24.30 -12.38 14.06
C ALA A 225 24.14 -11.31 15.15
N LYS A 226 24.70 -11.60 16.32
CA LYS A 226 24.78 -10.67 17.47
C LYS A 226 26.22 -10.37 17.86
N GLY A 227 27.17 -11.19 17.41
CA GLY A 227 28.60 -11.01 17.67
C GLY A 227 29.32 -10.08 16.69
N SER A 228 30.62 -9.92 16.94
CA SER A 228 31.57 -9.27 16.03
C SER A 228 32.11 -10.25 14.98
N GLY A 229 32.69 -9.70 13.91
CA GLY A 229 33.38 -10.48 12.89
C GLY A 229 32.45 -11.36 12.05
N CYS A 230 33.03 -12.43 11.49
CA CYS A 230 32.37 -13.32 10.54
C CYS A 230 31.85 -14.65 11.12
N SER A 231 32.23 -15.02 12.34
CA SER A 231 32.10 -16.40 12.82
C SER A 231 30.66 -16.92 12.80
N GLU A 232 29.71 -16.18 13.39
CA GLU A 232 28.29 -16.54 13.40
C GLU A 232 27.69 -16.56 12.00
N ILE A 233 28.13 -15.64 11.12
CA ILE A 233 27.59 -15.50 9.77
C ILE A 233 28.06 -16.65 8.87
N LEU A 234 29.36 -16.92 8.85
CA LEU A 234 29.96 -17.97 8.02
C LEU A 234 29.57 -19.38 8.48
N ALA A 235 29.12 -19.55 9.73
CA ALA A 235 28.55 -20.81 10.19
C ALA A 235 27.21 -21.14 9.51
N VAL A 236 26.46 -20.11 9.07
CA VAL A 236 25.16 -20.26 8.39
C VAL A 236 25.30 -20.12 6.89
N GLU A 237 26.09 -19.16 6.42
CA GLU A 237 26.31 -18.86 5.01
C GLU A 237 27.81 -18.79 4.68
N PRO A 238 28.45 -19.94 4.39
CA PRO A 238 29.88 -20.01 4.10
C PRO A 238 30.29 -19.29 2.82
N ALA A 239 29.36 -18.95 1.92
CA ALA A 239 29.66 -18.27 0.67
C ALA A 239 29.82 -16.74 0.83
N LEU A 240 29.57 -16.18 2.02
CA LEU A 240 29.76 -14.76 2.26
C LEU A 240 31.25 -14.37 2.12
N PRO A 241 31.59 -13.34 1.33
CA PRO A 241 32.95 -12.81 1.28
C PRO A 241 33.41 -12.29 2.64
N THR A 242 34.48 -12.88 3.19
CA THR A 242 35.00 -12.59 4.54
C THR A 242 35.34 -11.11 4.74
N HIS A 243 35.80 -10.41 3.70
CA HIS A 243 36.15 -9.00 3.78
C HIS A 243 34.96 -8.09 4.15
N LEU A 244 33.71 -8.54 3.95
CA LEU A 244 32.52 -7.79 4.33
C LEU A 244 32.23 -7.84 5.84
N CYS A 245 32.71 -8.87 6.53
CA CYS A 245 32.37 -9.11 7.93
C CYS A 245 33.57 -9.10 8.90
N GLN A 246 34.80 -9.21 8.43
CA GLN A 246 35.97 -9.47 9.28
C GLN A 246 36.21 -8.38 10.33
N ASP A 247 35.93 -7.13 9.99
CA ASP A 247 36.20 -5.95 10.82
C ASP A 247 34.94 -5.41 11.53
N LEU A 248 33.83 -6.17 11.50
CA LEU A 248 32.58 -5.70 12.08
C LEU A 248 32.60 -5.78 13.61
N THR A 249 32.26 -4.68 14.26
CA THR A 249 31.93 -4.64 15.68
C THR A 249 30.57 -5.31 15.95
N PRO A 250 30.21 -5.57 17.22
CA PRO A 250 28.87 -6.01 17.55
C PRO A 250 27.80 -5.04 17.00
N PRO A 251 26.57 -5.51 16.73
CA PRO A 251 25.51 -4.69 16.16
C PRO A 251 25.15 -3.51 17.07
N SER A 252 24.88 -2.36 16.45
CA SER A 252 24.55 -1.10 17.12
C SER A 252 23.42 -0.39 16.40
#